data_AF-A0A7V8X6I5-F1
#
_entry.id   AF-A0A7V8X6I5-F1
#
_cell.length_a   1.000
_cell.length_b   1.000
_cell.length_c   1.000
_cell.angle_alpha   90.00
_cell.angle_beta   90.00
_cell.angle_gamma   90.00
#
_symmetry.space_group_name_H-M   'P 1'
#
loop_
_entity.id
_entity.type
_entity.pdbx_description
1 polymer ?
#
loop_
_entity_poly.entity_id
_entity_poly.type
_entity_poly.pdbx_seq_one_letter_code
_entity_poly.pdbx_strand_id
1 'polypeptide(L)'
;MSRDRSETETKSESPETSTPRPPRRTHPDRNPNRRPGRRPANRGRGITAPPDIEPIEITIERIVGDGKGIGFHDGQTVFIPETVPGDRIMAKVRSHRGKVMQAQILEILEPSPQRVEAPCPYFSVCGGCDFQQFSYEDQLATKVTMTQDSLRRIGKIDPMPEIAMTASPNPLEYRSRAEWQLDQKQRKVGYFMANSHQVVDIETCPIVTPNLNTLLGTLREDFAAGMVSRQAFEYRGVEGDVGLTLEPTGATRSQLIMRTVGGKLFRYNAECFFQLNIPIAERLLERVL
;
A
#
# COMPACT_ATOMS: atom_id res chain seq x y z
N MET A 1 28.23 -19.52 75.14
CA MET A 1 27.70 -20.40 76.20
C MET A 1 26.29 -20.80 75.82
N SER A 2 26.09 -22.11 75.64
CA SER A 2 24.87 -22.93 75.76
C SER A 2 23.53 -22.41 75.21
N ARG A 3 22.97 -23.01 74.15
CA ARG A 3 22.11 -24.23 74.16
C ARG A 3 20.89 -24.06 75.08
N ASP A 4 19.68 -24.01 74.51
CA ASP A 4 18.83 -25.19 74.53
C ASP A 4 17.78 -25.21 73.40
N ARG A 5 17.43 -26.45 73.02
CA ARG A 5 16.39 -26.84 72.05
C ARG A 5 15.04 -26.96 72.76
N SER A 6 13.94 -26.72 72.04
CA SER A 6 12.89 -27.73 71.85
C SER A 6 11.81 -27.24 70.88
N GLU A 7 11.55 -28.07 69.87
CA GLU A 7 10.36 -28.16 69.01
C GLU A 7 9.08 -28.22 69.89
N THR A 8 7.87 -27.86 69.49
CA THR A 8 7.02 -28.21 68.34
C THR A 8 5.93 -27.10 68.25
N GLU A 9 5.18 -26.85 67.17
CA GLU A 9 4.18 -27.74 66.59
C GLU A 9 3.54 -27.04 65.37
N THR A 10 3.40 -27.78 64.29
CA THR A 10 2.78 -27.43 63.01
C THR A 10 1.27 -27.17 63.12
N LYS A 11 0.76 -26.15 62.44
CA LYS A 11 -0.64 -26.13 61.99
C LYS A 11 -0.78 -25.57 60.57
N SER A 12 -1.33 -26.43 59.74
CA SER A 12 -1.72 -26.32 58.34
C SER A 12 -2.60 -25.10 58.04
N GLU A 13 -2.20 -24.31 57.06
CA GLU A 13 -3.08 -23.35 56.37
C GLU A 13 -3.96 -24.09 55.35
N SER A 14 -5.26 -24.02 55.57
CA SER A 14 -6.30 -24.45 54.64
C SER A 14 -6.61 -23.32 53.64
N PRO A 15 -7.00 -23.63 52.39
CA PRO A 15 -7.09 -22.66 51.31
C PRO A 15 -8.35 -21.79 51.43
N GLU A 16 -8.18 -20.48 51.24
CA GLU A 16 -9.28 -19.53 51.17
C GLU A 16 -10.19 -19.82 49.98
N THR A 17 -11.48 -19.91 50.30
CA THR A 17 -12.60 -20.23 49.44
C THR A 17 -12.85 -19.17 48.38
N SER A 18 -12.79 -19.57 47.11
CA SER A 18 -13.24 -18.79 45.96
C SER A 18 -14.76 -18.59 45.99
N THR A 19 -15.22 -17.34 45.99
CA THR A 19 -16.64 -16.99 45.74
C THR A 19 -17.08 -17.45 44.34
N PRO A 20 -18.29 -18.03 44.16
CA PRO A 20 -18.72 -18.53 42.86
C PRO A 20 -19.09 -17.39 41.90
N ARG A 21 -18.57 -17.49 40.68
CA ARG A 21 -18.92 -16.63 39.54
C ARG A 21 -20.39 -16.86 39.14
N PRO A 22 -21.20 -15.83 38.82
CA PRO A 22 -22.58 -16.02 38.43
C PRO A 22 -22.69 -16.83 37.11
N PRO A 23 -23.76 -17.61 36.92
CA PRO A 23 -23.89 -18.48 35.76
C PRO A 23 -23.93 -17.68 34.46
N ARG A 24 -23.17 -18.15 33.46
CA ARG A 24 -23.22 -17.66 32.08
C ARG A 24 -24.66 -17.77 31.57
N ARG A 25 -25.23 -16.65 31.13
CA ARG A 25 -26.48 -16.64 30.36
C ARG A 25 -26.29 -17.54 29.14
N THR A 26 -27.05 -18.62 29.08
CA THR A 26 -27.15 -19.49 27.90
C THR A 26 -27.89 -18.73 26.81
N HIS A 27 -27.20 -18.47 25.69
CA HIS A 27 -27.86 -18.02 24.47
C HIS A 27 -28.65 -19.21 23.89
N PRO A 28 -29.91 -19.02 23.47
CA PRO A 28 -30.70 -20.09 22.88
C PRO A 28 -30.10 -20.53 21.53
N ASP A 29 -30.23 -21.84 21.28
CA ASP A 29 -29.77 -22.61 20.12
C ASP A 29 -29.45 -21.83 18.83
N ARG A 30 -28.17 -21.83 18.45
CA ARG A 30 -27.75 -21.53 17.09
C ARG A 30 -27.92 -22.80 16.24
N ASN A 31 -28.98 -22.85 15.46
CA ASN A 31 -29.16 -23.84 14.40
C ASN A 31 -27.95 -23.82 13.43
N PRO A 32 -27.18 -24.92 13.29
CA PRO A 32 -25.98 -24.96 12.46
C PRO A 32 -26.23 -24.88 10.95
N ASN A 33 -27.50 -24.92 10.49
CA ASN A 33 -27.86 -24.84 9.08
C ASN A 33 -28.39 -23.47 8.60
N ARG A 34 -28.27 -22.41 9.39
CA ARG A 34 -28.72 -21.06 8.99
C ARG A 34 -27.62 -20.33 8.22
N ARG A 35 -27.65 -20.40 6.89
CA ARG A 35 -26.79 -19.59 6.01
C ARG A 35 -26.97 -18.09 6.34
N PRO A 36 -25.91 -17.30 6.54
CA PRO A 36 -26.06 -15.87 6.76
C PRO A 36 -26.72 -15.24 5.53
N GLY A 37 -27.85 -14.57 5.75
CA GLY A 37 -28.58 -13.87 4.70
C GLY A 37 -27.65 -12.89 3.98
N ARG A 38 -27.54 -13.06 2.67
CA ARG A 38 -26.78 -12.18 1.78
C ARG A 38 -27.36 -10.78 1.95
N ARG A 39 -26.62 -9.86 2.60
CA ARG A 39 -26.96 -8.43 2.55
C ARG A 39 -27.10 -8.05 1.08
N PRO A 40 -28.20 -7.39 0.67
CA PRO A 40 -28.31 -6.94 -0.70
C PRO A 40 -27.11 -6.05 -0.99
N ALA A 41 -26.38 -6.37 -2.07
CA ALA A 41 -25.28 -5.56 -2.55
C ALA A 41 -25.80 -4.13 -2.70
N ASN A 42 -25.14 -3.20 -2.02
CA ASN A 42 -25.39 -1.77 -2.21
C ASN A 42 -25.20 -1.50 -3.70
N ARG A 43 -26.30 -1.24 -4.42
CA ARG A 43 -26.26 -0.98 -5.87
C ARG A 43 -25.34 0.22 -6.03
N GLY A 44 -24.14 -0.02 -6.56
CA GLY A 44 -23.19 1.03 -6.88
C GLY A 44 -23.93 2.08 -7.69
N ARG A 45 -23.87 3.34 -7.23
CA ARG A 45 -24.26 4.47 -8.07
C ARG A 45 -23.41 4.36 -9.33
N GLY A 46 -24.07 4.25 -10.48
CA GLY A 46 -23.40 4.17 -11.78
C GLY A 46 -22.40 5.31 -11.92
N ILE A 47 -21.31 5.04 -12.65
CA ILE A 47 -20.37 6.06 -13.10
C ILE A 47 -21.20 7.07 -13.90
N THR A 48 -21.48 8.22 -13.31
CA THR A 48 -22.10 9.33 -14.05
C THR A 48 -21.13 9.73 -15.16
N ALA A 49 -21.64 9.93 -16.38
CA ALA A 49 -20.83 10.47 -17.47
C ALA A 49 -20.08 11.72 -16.99
N PRO A 50 -18.84 11.95 -17.46
CA PRO A 50 -18.10 13.16 -17.12
C PRO A 50 -19.00 14.38 -17.39
N PRO A 51 -19.01 15.36 -16.49
CA PRO A 51 -19.82 16.56 -16.71
C PRO A 51 -19.30 17.26 -17.96
N ASP A 52 -20.22 17.83 -18.74
CA ASP A 52 -19.91 18.60 -19.96
C ASP A 52 -19.40 19.99 -19.56
N ILE A 53 -18.21 20.01 -18.96
CA ILE A 53 -17.51 21.19 -18.50
C ILE A 53 -16.30 21.34 -19.41
N GLU A 54 -16.18 22.52 -20.02
CA GLU A 54 -15.00 22.90 -20.80
C GLU A 54 -13.72 22.71 -19.98
N PRO A 55 -12.59 22.32 -20.61
CA PRO A 55 -11.32 22.24 -19.91
C PRO A 55 -11.00 23.55 -19.18
N ILE A 56 -10.49 23.42 -17.96
CA ILE A 56 -10.20 24.55 -17.07
C ILE A 56 -8.70 24.71 -16.88
N GLU A 57 -8.21 25.94 -16.97
CA GLU A 57 -6.83 26.27 -16.63
C GLU A 57 -6.65 26.37 -15.12
N ILE A 58 -5.64 25.68 -14.58
CA ILE A 58 -5.38 25.59 -13.14
C ILE A 58 -3.88 25.64 -12.88
N THR A 59 -3.50 26.41 -11.86
CA THR A 59 -2.18 26.32 -11.23
C THR A 59 -2.25 25.40 -10.01
N ILE A 60 -1.31 24.47 -9.90
CA ILE A 60 -1.24 23.50 -8.81
C ILE A 60 -0.50 24.12 -7.63
N GLU A 61 -1.16 24.22 -6.48
CA GLU A 61 -0.58 24.87 -5.30
C GLU A 61 0.23 23.91 -4.43
N ARG A 62 -0.25 22.68 -4.26
CA ARG A 62 0.33 21.70 -3.33
C ARG A 62 -0.15 20.29 -3.64
N ILE A 63 0.55 19.30 -3.07
CA ILE A 63 0.13 17.90 -3.07
C ILE A 63 -0.49 17.54 -1.72
N VAL A 64 -1.47 16.64 -1.74
CA VAL A 64 -2.09 16.06 -0.54
C VAL A 64 -1.96 14.54 -0.51
N GLY A 65 -2.56 13.91 0.50
CA GLY A 65 -2.69 12.45 0.59
C GLY A 65 -3.11 11.83 -0.75
N ASP A 66 -2.57 10.66 -1.05
CA ASP A 66 -2.74 9.92 -2.31
C ASP A 66 -2.06 10.57 -3.54
N GLY A 67 -1.12 11.50 -3.34
CA GLY A 67 -0.29 12.06 -4.43
C GLY A 67 -1.02 13.01 -5.38
N LYS A 68 -2.23 13.46 -5.03
CA LYS A 68 -3.01 14.38 -5.85
C LYS A 68 -2.60 15.82 -5.60
N GLY A 69 -2.44 16.60 -6.65
CA GLY A 69 -2.33 18.04 -6.56
C GLY A 69 -3.69 18.70 -6.29
N ILE A 70 -3.64 19.84 -5.62
CA ILE A 70 -4.76 20.72 -5.39
C ILE A 70 -4.53 22.04 -6.13
N GLY A 71 -5.54 22.45 -6.88
CA GLY A 71 -5.69 23.82 -7.36
C GLY A 71 -7.08 24.36 -7.04
N PHE A 72 -7.30 25.62 -7.34
CA PHE A 72 -8.57 26.30 -7.13
C PHE A 72 -9.05 26.93 -8.43
N HIS A 73 -10.34 26.77 -8.71
CA HIS A 73 -11.01 27.36 -9.87
C HIS A 73 -12.41 27.78 -9.44
N ASP A 74 -12.79 29.04 -9.64
CA ASP A 74 -14.09 29.61 -9.29
C ASP A 74 -14.60 29.28 -7.87
N GLY A 75 -13.69 29.35 -6.89
CA GLY A 75 -14.00 29.06 -5.48
C GLY A 75 -14.23 27.58 -5.17
N GLN A 76 -13.90 26.69 -6.10
CA GLN A 76 -13.97 25.23 -5.95
C GLN A 76 -12.56 24.64 -5.81
N THR A 77 -12.46 23.57 -5.03
CA THR A 77 -11.23 22.80 -4.88
C THR A 77 -11.19 21.72 -5.94
N VAL A 78 -10.12 21.70 -6.73
CA VAL A 78 -9.92 20.72 -7.81
C VAL A 78 -8.77 19.81 -7.42
N PHE A 79 -8.99 18.50 -7.48
CA PHE A 79 -7.97 17.48 -7.27
C PHE A 79 -7.53 16.91 -8.61
N ILE A 80 -6.22 16.90 -8.86
CA ILE A 80 -5.63 16.45 -10.12
C ILE A 80 -4.45 15.52 -9.81
N PRO A 81 -4.50 14.22 -10.15
CA PRO A 81 -3.37 13.31 -9.97
C PRO A 81 -2.19 13.70 -10.88
N GLU A 82 -1.00 13.18 -10.58
CA GLU A 82 0.20 13.26 -11.45
C GLU A 82 0.71 14.69 -11.72
N THR A 83 0.26 15.63 -10.90
CA THR A 83 0.70 17.02 -10.92
C THR A 83 1.82 17.26 -9.94
N VAL A 84 2.52 18.37 -10.12
CA VAL A 84 3.60 18.90 -9.30
C VAL A 84 3.22 20.33 -8.88
N PRO A 85 3.45 20.75 -7.62
CA PRO A 85 3.24 22.14 -7.22
C PRO A 85 3.99 23.10 -8.14
N GLY A 86 3.31 24.13 -8.60
CA GLY A 86 3.81 25.09 -9.59
C GLY A 86 3.47 24.74 -11.04
N ASP A 87 2.96 23.55 -11.36
CA ASP A 87 2.46 23.29 -12.71
C ASP A 87 1.28 24.23 -13.04
N ARG A 88 1.29 24.80 -14.25
CA ARG A 88 0.10 25.38 -14.88
C ARG A 88 -0.39 24.42 -15.95
N ILE A 89 -1.64 23.96 -15.81
CA ILE A 89 -2.20 22.91 -16.65
C ILE A 89 -3.55 23.31 -17.22
N MET A 90 -3.89 22.71 -18.36
CA MET A 90 -5.26 22.56 -18.80
C MET A 90 -5.79 21.25 -18.23
N ALA A 91 -6.92 21.28 -17.52
CA ALA A 91 -7.48 20.14 -16.81
C ALA A 91 -8.88 19.79 -17.32
N LYS A 92 -9.11 18.50 -17.57
CA LYS A 92 -10.45 17.98 -17.92
C LYS A 92 -11.17 17.50 -16.66
N VAL A 93 -12.32 18.12 -16.35
CA VAL A 93 -13.14 17.72 -15.21
C VAL A 93 -13.74 16.33 -15.44
N ARG A 94 -13.55 15.42 -14.48
CA ARG A 94 -14.05 14.04 -14.50
C ARG A 94 -15.29 13.86 -13.64
N SER A 95 -15.35 14.57 -12.52
CA SER A 95 -16.54 14.59 -11.67
C SER A 95 -16.61 15.89 -10.87
N HIS A 96 -17.82 16.28 -10.53
CA HIS A 96 -18.10 17.47 -9.73
C HIS A 96 -19.12 17.13 -8.64
N ARG A 97 -18.81 17.53 -7.41
CA ARG A 97 -19.71 17.34 -6.27
C ARG A 97 -19.57 18.51 -5.30
N GLY A 98 -20.56 19.40 -5.29
CA GLY A 98 -20.58 20.56 -4.41
C GLY A 98 -19.43 21.52 -4.73
N LYS A 99 -18.51 21.74 -3.78
CA LYS A 99 -17.33 22.59 -3.96
C LYS A 99 -16.06 21.82 -4.36
N VAL A 100 -16.19 20.54 -4.70
CA VAL A 100 -15.06 19.67 -5.03
C VAL A 100 -15.18 19.13 -6.45
N MET A 101 -14.10 19.23 -7.20
CA MET A 101 -13.92 18.62 -8.52
C MET A 101 -12.80 17.59 -8.49
N GLN A 102 -12.97 16.51 -9.25
CA GLN A 102 -11.85 15.66 -9.67
C GLN A 102 -11.61 15.94 -11.14
N ALA A 103 -10.37 16.23 -11.51
CA ALA A 103 -9.97 16.45 -12.89
C ALA A 103 -8.72 15.61 -13.20
N GLN A 104 -8.35 15.59 -14.47
CA GLN A 104 -7.08 15.01 -14.93
C GLN A 104 -6.37 16.02 -15.83
N ILE A 105 -5.05 15.88 -15.94
CA ILE A 105 -4.26 16.67 -16.87
C ILE A 105 -4.75 16.39 -18.30
N LEU A 106 -5.09 17.44 -19.03
CA LEU A 106 -5.28 17.39 -20.49
C LEU A 106 -3.99 17.83 -21.18
N GLU A 107 -3.37 18.90 -20.66
CA GLU A 107 -2.13 19.47 -21.17
C GLU A 107 -1.38 20.16 -20.02
N ILE A 108 -0.04 20.11 -20.06
CA ILE A 108 0.81 20.93 -19.18
C ILE A 108 1.21 22.17 -19.97
N LEU A 109 0.69 23.32 -19.57
CA LEU A 109 0.96 24.61 -20.23
C LEU A 109 2.32 25.16 -19.80
N GLU A 110 2.65 25.02 -18.52
CA GLU A 110 3.93 25.40 -17.95
C GLU A 110 4.31 24.39 -16.85
N PRO A 111 5.36 23.58 -17.05
CA PRO A 111 5.77 22.60 -16.06
C PRO A 111 6.45 23.29 -14.87
N SER A 112 6.21 22.77 -13.66
CA SER A 112 6.96 23.14 -12.47
C SER A 112 8.45 22.87 -12.64
N PRO A 113 9.36 23.69 -12.07
CA PRO A 113 10.79 23.39 -12.05
C PRO A 113 11.14 22.11 -11.27
N GLN A 114 10.24 21.61 -10.42
CA GLN A 114 10.40 20.35 -9.66
C GLN A 114 9.98 19.11 -10.46
N ARG A 115 9.37 19.31 -11.64
CA ARG A 115 8.88 18.24 -12.49
C ARG A 115 10.05 17.56 -13.20
N VAL A 116 10.12 16.25 -13.11
CA VAL A 116 11.07 15.41 -13.85
C VAL A 116 10.32 14.43 -14.75
N GLU A 117 11.02 13.88 -15.74
CA GLU A 117 10.52 12.76 -16.51
C GLU A 117 10.48 11.50 -15.64
N ALA A 118 9.34 10.81 -15.65
CA ALA A 118 9.17 9.59 -14.86
C ALA A 118 10.04 8.46 -15.44
N PRO A 119 10.84 7.76 -14.62
CA PRO A 119 11.68 6.65 -15.10
C PRO A 119 10.87 5.44 -15.60
N CYS A 120 9.60 5.32 -15.21
CA CYS A 120 8.73 4.23 -15.67
C CYS A 120 7.90 4.66 -16.90
N PRO A 121 7.98 3.92 -18.02
CA PRO A 121 7.19 4.22 -19.22
C PRO A 121 5.68 3.98 -19.03
N TYR A 122 5.29 3.28 -17.95
CA TYR A 122 3.90 3.01 -17.61
C TYR A 122 3.33 3.98 -16.57
N PHE A 123 4.13 4.93 -16.09
CA PHE A 123 3.65 5.99 -15.21
C PHE A 123 2.51 6.77 -15.90
N SER A 124 1.53 7.27 -15.15
CA SER A 124 0.21 7.79 -15.59
C SER A 124 -0.86 6.75 -15.99
N VAL A 125 -0.47 5.51 -16.29
CA VAL A 125 -1.42 4.45 -16.67
C VAL A 125 -1.50 3.38 -15.60
N CYS A 126 -0.34 2.84 -15.18
CA CYS A 126 -0.23 1.88 -14.10
C CYS A 126 -0.57 2.53 -12.76
N GLY A 127 -1.45 1.91 -11.97
CA GLY A 127 -1.86 2.41 -10.66
C GLY A 127 -0.87 2.15 -9.52
N GLY A 128 0.41 1.89 -9.83
CA GLY A 128 1.40 1.44 -8.85
C GLY A 128 2.25 2.54 -8.21
N CYS A 129 2.37 3.71 -8.82
CA CYS A 129 3.23 4.81 -8.36
C CYS A 129 2.56 6.16 -8.58
N ASP A 130 2.64 7.06 -7.58
CA ASP A 130 1.96 8.38 -7.63
C ASP A 130 2.92 9.58 -7.80
N PHE A 131 4.23 9.38 -7.63
CA PHE A 131 5.21 10.46 -7.41
C PHE A 131 6.41 10.45 -8.39
N GLN A 132 6.39 9.65 -9.45
CA GLN A 132 7.55 9.54 -10.35
C GLN A 132 7.83 10.80 -11.18
N GLN A 133 6.87 11.72 -11.24
CA GLN A 133 7.01 13.06 -11.84
C GLN A 133 7.80 14.06 -10.98
N PHE A 134 8.27 13.65 -9.78
CA PHE A 134 9.10 14.46 -8.88
C PHE A 134 10.53 13.94 -8.85
N SER A 135 11.50 14.86 -8.72
CA SER A 135 12.85 14.50 -8.26
C SER A 135 12.77 13.77 -6.92
N TYR A 136 13.72 12.88 -6.61
CA TYR A 136 13.62 12.10 -5.39
C TYR A 136 13.66 12.99 -4.13
N GLU A 137 14.48 14.04 -4.17
CA GLU A 137 14.57 15.08 -3.15
C GLU A 137 13.22 15.76 -2.92
N ASP A 138 12.53 16.15 -4.00
CA ASP A 138 11.21 16.78 -3.92
C ASP A 138 10.13 15.81 -3.43
N GLN A 139 10.24 14.51 -3.73
CA GLN A 139 9.35 13.49 -3.15
C GLN A 139 9.47 13.45 -1.63
N LEU A 140 10.69 13.50 -1.10
CA LEU A 140 10.95 13.48 0.35
C LEU A 140 10.41 14.75 1.01
N ALA A 141 10.70 15.92 0.44
CA ALA A 141 10.23 17.21 0.95
C ALA A 141 8.69 17.31 0.91
N THR A 142 8.08 16.82 -0.17
CA THR A 142 6.62 16.77 -0.31
C THR A 142 5.98 15.88 0.75
N LYS A 143 6.55 14.69 1.02
CA LYS A 143 6.06 13.79 2.08
C LYS A 143 6.16 14.40 3.48
N VAL A 144 7.22 15.15 3.77
CA VAL A 144 7.35 15.92 5.02
C VAL A 144 6.22 16.95 5.11
N THR A 145 6.02 17.74 4.06
CA THR A 145 4.99 18.78 4.00
C THR A 145 3.58 18.20 4.18
N MET A 146 3.27 17.08 3.50
CA MET A 146 2.00 16.36 3.64
C MET A 146 1.77 15.85 5.08
N THR A 147 2.83 15.37 5.72
CA THR A 147 2.78 14.88 7.11
C THR A 147 2.53 16.04 8.06
N GLN A 148 3.25 17.15 7.91
CA GLN A 148 3.05 18.37 8.71
C GLN A 148 1.62 18.91 8.56
N ASP A 149 1.09 18.99 7.33
CA ASP A 149 -0.27 19.45 7.08
C ASP A 149 -1.31 18.56 7.79
N SER A 150 -1.13 17.24 7.71
CA SER A 150 -2.00 16.26 8.38
C SER A 150 -1.94 16.38 9.90
N LEU A 151 -0.74 16.47 10.48
CA LEU A 151 -0.56 16.62 11.93
C LEU A 151 -1.14 17.93 12.46
N ARG A 152 -1.01 19.03 11.70
CA ARG A 152 -1.58 20.33 12.08
C ARG A 152 -3.09 20.32 11.98
N ARG A 153 -3.65 19.92 10.83
CA ARG A 153 -5.08 20.04 10.55
C ARG A 153 -5.92 19.01 11.30
N ILE A 154 -5.46 17.76 11.35
CA ILE A 154 -6.17 16.63 11.95
C ILE A 154 -5.70 16.43 13.38
N GLY A 155 -4.39 16.31 13.59
CA GLY A 155 -3.80 16.05 14.91
C GLY A 155 -3.82 17.24 15.86
N LYS A 156 -4.09 18.46 15.36
CA LYS A 156 -4.07 19.71 16.13
C LYS A 156 -2.75 19.94 16.87
N ILE A 157 -1.65 19.47 16.29
CA ILE A 157 -0.30 19.63 16.86
C ILE A 157 0.27 20.99 16.43
N ASP A 158 0.50 21.86 17.40
CA ASP A 158 1.17 23.15 17.26
C ASP A 158 1.83 23.54 18.61
N PRO A 159 3.13 23.89 18.67
CA PRO A 159 4.08 24.01 17.58
C PRO A 159 4.38 22.66 16.88
N MET A 160 4.60 22.71 15.56
CA MET A 160 4.95 21.53 14.77
C MET A 160 6.37 21.06 15.12
N PRO A 161 6.58 19.79 15.53
CA PRO A 161 7.92 19.25 15.71
C PRO A 161 8.65 19.13 14.37
N GLU A 162 9.98 19.08 14.43
CA GLU A 162 10.79 18.70 13.28
C GLU A 162 10.46 17.26 12.86
N ILE A 163 10.22 17.05 11.57
CA ILE A 163 9.92 15.73 11.00
C ILE A 163 11.12 15.29 10.17
N ALA A 164 11.94 14.40 10.74
CA ALA A 164 13.08 13.81 10.05
C ALA A 164 12.64 12.72 9.06
N MET A 165 12.83 12.96 7.78
CA MET A 165 12.55 11.99 6.71
C MET A 165 13.70 11.01 6.52
N THR A 166 13.41 9.71 6.53
CA THR A 166 14.39 8.67 6.17
C THR A 166 14.28 8.36 4.69
N ALA A 167 15.25 8.81 3.90
CA ALA A 167 15.37 8.43 2.50
C ALA A 167 15.66 6.93 2.35
N SER A 168 15.06 6.30 1.33
CA SER A 168 15.52 5.02 0.83
C SER A 168 16.88 5.22 0.18
N PRO A 169 17.88 4.35 0.41
CA PRO A 169 19.17 4.47 -0.27
C PRO A 169 19.03 4.35 -1.79
N ASN A 170 18.05 3.55 -2.25
CA ASN A 170 17.72 3.40 -3.67
C ASN A 170 16.26 3.86 -3.89
N PRO A 171 16.01 4.88 -4.75
CA PRO A 171 14.65 5.31 -5.09
C PRO A 171 13.97 4.39 -6.10
N LEU A 172 14.75 3.55 -6.77
CA LEU A 172 14.33 2.48 -7.69
C LEU A 172 14.82 1.12 -7.15
N GLU A 173 14.33 0.04 -7.76
CA GLU A 173 14.73 -1.35 -7.45
C GLU A 173 14.64 -1.76 -5.98
N TYR A 174 13.88 -1.03 -5.16
CA TYR A 174 13.83 -1.25 -3.72
C TYR A 174 12.80 -2.29 -3.33
N ARG A 175 11.86 -2.64 -4.22
CA ARG A 175 10.68 -3.44 -3.90
C ARG A 175 10.98 -4.92 -4.12
N SER A 176 11.15 -5.67 -3.03
CA SER A 176 11.48 -7.11 -3.02
C SER A 176 10.25 -8.04 -3.04
N ARG A 177 9.05 -7.49 -3.29
CA ARG A 177 7.79 -8.24 -3.44
C ARG A 177 6.88 -7.59 -4.48
N ALA A 178 6.32 -8.40 -5.38
CA ALA A 178 5.36 -7.97 -6.39
C ALA A 178 4.14 -8.90 -6.45
N GLU A 179 2.99 -8.33 -6.80
CA GLU A 179 1.75 -9.06 -7.04
C GLU A 179 1.25 -8.66 -8.43
N TRP A 180 1.40 -9.57 -9.39
CA TRP A 180 1.08 -9.34 -10.79
C TRP A 180 -0.30 -9.91 -11.12
N GLN A 181 -1.07 -9.13 -11.84
CA GLN A 181 -2.42 -9.44 -12.30
C GLN A 181 -2.36 -10.00 -13.72
N LEU A 182 -3.18 -11.01 -14.00
CA LEU A 182 -3.27 -11.68 -15.29
C LEU A 182 -4.63 -11.41 -15.94
N ASP A 183 -4.62 -10.84 -17.14
CA ASP A 183 -5.81 -10.80 -17.99
C ASP A 183 -5.81 -12.03 -18.91
N GLN A 184 -6.60 -13.03 -18.54
CA GLN A 184 -6.76 -14.28 -19.31
C GLN A 184 -7.30 -14.04 -20.73
N LYS A 185 -8.07 -12.97 -20.97
CA LYS A 185 -8.69 -12.70 -22.27
C LYS A 185 -7.73 -11.94 -23.19
N GLN A 186 -7.11 -10.89 -22.66
CA GLN A 186 -6.20 -10.04 -23.43
C GLN A 186 -4.75 -10.51 -23.39
N ARG A 187 -4.46 -11.57 -22.63
CA ARG A 187 -3.12 -12.18 -22.51
C ARG A 187 -2.07 -11.21 -21.93
N LYS A 188 -2.50 -10.35 -21.00
CA LYS A 188 -1.65 -9.35 -20.35
C LYS A 188 -1.19 -9.81 -18.96
N VAL A 189 0.02 -9.41 -18.59
CA VAL A 189 0.60 -9.59 -17.25
C VAL A 189 1.13 -8.26 -16.76
N GLY A 190 0.72 -7.83 -15.57
CA GLY A 190 1.24 -6.60 -15.00
C GLY A 190 0.46 -6.14 -13.79
N TYR A 191 0.09 -4.88 -13.74
CA TYR A 191 -0.65 -4.29 -12.63
C TYR A 191 -1.98 -3.70 -13.10
N PHE A 192 -2.87 -3.44 -12.16
CA PHE A 192 -4.09 -2.72 -12.50
C PHE A 192 -3.79 -1.26 -12.88
N MET A 193 -4.52 -0.78 -13.88
CA MET A 193 -4.60 0.64 -14.22
C MET A 193 -5.18 1.43 -13.04
N ALA A 194 -4.74 2.67 -12.87
CA ALA A 194 -5.23 3.54 -11.80
C ALA A 194 -6.76 3.59 -11.75
N ASN A 195 -7.34 3.35 -10.57
CA ASN A 195 -8.79 3.34 -10.34
C ASN A 195 -9.59 2.36 -11.24
N SER A 196 -8.99 1.25 -11.67
CA SER A 196 -9.59 0.29 -12.60
C SER A 196 -9.21 -1.16 -12.24
N HIS A 197 -9.88 -2.14 -12.84
CA HIS A 197 -9.48 -3.56 -12.81
C HIS A 197 -8.93 -4.02 -14.16
N GLN A 198 -8.63 -3.09 -15.07
CA GLN A 198 -7.97 -3.38 -16.34
C GLN A 198 -6.48 -3.57 -16.08
N VAL A 199 -5.91 -4.64 -16.65
CA VAL A 199 -4.48 -4.93 -16.52
C VAL A 199 -3.70 -4.10 -17.55
N VAL A 200 -2.74 -3.32 -17.06
CA VAL A 200 -1.67 -2.72 -17.86
C VAL A 200 -0.64 -3.80 -18.10
N ASP A 201 -0.28 -4.05 -19.35
CA ASP A 201 0.75 -5.03 -19.68
C ASP A 201 2.13 -4.43 -19.38
N ILE A 202 2.87 -5.05 -18.45
CA ILE A 202 4.14 -4.54 -17.93
C ILE A 202 5.25 -5.50 -18.36
N GLU A 203 6.26 -4.98 -19.05
CA GLU A 203 7.47 -5.72 -19.42
C GLU A 203 8.53 -5.64 -18.32
N THR A 204 8.71 -4.45 -17.75
CA THR A 204 9.64 -4.20 -16.65
C THR A 204 9.07 -3.15 -15.70
N CYS A 205 9.41 -3.24 -14.42
CA CYS A 205 9.00 -2.28 -13.41
C CYS A 205 10.24 -1.71 -12.71
N PRO A 206 10.57 -0.42 -12.88
CA PRO A 206 11.80 0.17 -12.31
C PRO A 206 11.89 0.13 -10.79
N ILE A 207 10.78 0.00 -10.07
CA ILE A 207 10.79 -0.01 -8.60
C ILE A 207 10.99 -1.41 -8.01
N VAL A 208 10.80 -2.49 -8.78
CA VAL A 208 11.04 -3.86 -8.30
C VAL A 208 12.49 -4.25 -8.58
N THR A 209 13.01 -5.17 -7.78
CA THR A 209 14.38 -5.65 -7.91
C THR A 209 14.62 -6.34 -9.26
N PRO A 210 15.88 -6.41 -9.75
CA PRO A 210 16.21 -7.13 -10.99
C PRO A 210 15.76 -8.59 -10.99
N ASN A 211 15.84 -9.27 -9.84
CA ASN A 211 15.38 -10.66 -9.68
C ASN A 211 13.87 -10.78 -9.88
N LEU A 212 13.07 -9.83 -9.38
CA LEU A 212 11.63 -9.83 -9.62
C LEU A 212 11.27 -9.45 -11.06
N ASN A 213 12.01 -8.55 -11.71
CA ASN A 213 11.82 -8.29 -13.14
C ASN A 213 12.13 -9.54 -13.98
N THR A 214 13.12 -10.34 -13.58
CA THR A 214 13.41 -11.64 -14.21
C THR A 214 12.23 -12.60 -14.05
N LEU A 215 11.67 -12.72 -12.84
CA LEU A 215 10.47 -13.54 -12.60
C LEU A 215 9.25 -13.05 -13.41
N LEU A 216 9.07 -11.74 -13.55
CA LEU A 216 8.02 -11.18 -14.39
C LEU A 216 8.21 -11.64 -15.84
N GLY A 217 9.43 -11.59 -16.36
CA GLY A 217 9.77 -12.13 -17.69
C GLY A 217 9.38 -13.60 -17.84
N THR A 218 9.79 -14.44 -16.89
CA THR A 218 9.41 -15.87 -16.87
C THR A 218 7.90 -16.07 -16.83
N LEU A 219 7.18 -15.33 -15.97
CA LEU A 219 5.73 -15.40 -15.90
C LEU A 219 5.07 -15.02 -17.24
N ARG A 220 5.59 -14.00 -17.91
CA ARG A 220 5.10 -13.57 -19.23
C ARG A 220 5.32 -14.66 -20.28
N GLU A 221 6.50 -15.27 -20.31
CA GLU A 221 6.85 -16.36 -21.22
C GLU A 221 5.98 -17.60 -20.96
N ASP A 222 5.85 -18.01 -19.70
CA ASP A 222 5.02 -19.16 -19.30
C ASP A 222 3.56 -18.93 -19.63
N PHE A 223 3.07 -17.71 -19.39
CA PHE A 223 1.74 -17.32 -19.77
C PHE A 223 1.61 -17.38 -21.30
N ALA A 224 2.54 -16.80 -22.06
CA ALA A 224 2.59 -16.81 -23.52
C ALA A 224 2.53 -18.24 -24.10
N ALA A 225 3.24 -19.18 -23.49
CA ALA A 225 3.28 -20.60 -23.86
C ALA A 225 2.05 -21.41 -23.41
N GLY A 226 1.13 -20.83 -22.63
CA GLY A 226 -0.06 -21.52 -22.14
C GLY A 226 0.20 -22.47 -20.97
N MET A 227 1.34 -22.31 -20.28
CA MET A 227 1.74 -23.13 -19.13
C MET A 227 1.10 -22.65 -17.81
N VAL A 228 0.59 -21.42 -17.79
CA VAL A 228 -0.15 -20.87 -16.64
C VAL A 228 -1.62 -21.31 -16.68
N SER A 229 -2.14 -21.72 -15.52
CA SER A 229 -3.55 -22.12 -15.35
C SER A 229 -4.52 -21.03 -15.78
N ARG A 230 -5.59 -21.41 -16.49
CA ARG A 230 -6.69 -20.50 -16.88
C ARG A 230 -7.50 -19.95 -15.71
N GLN A 231 -7.33 -20.54 -14.51
CA GLN A 231 -8.00 -20.11 -13.29
C GLN A 231 -7.14 -19.15 -12.45
N ALA A 232 -5.88 -18.94 -12.83
CA ALA A 232 -5.00 -18.01 -12.14
C ALA A 232 -5.20 -16.58 -12.69
N PHE A 233 -5.51 -15.65 -11.80
CA PHE A 233 -5.67 -14.22 -12.14
C PHE A 233 -4.64 -13.33 -11.43
N GLU A 234 -3.87 -13.89 -10.51
CA GLU A 234 -2.84 -13.19 -9.75
C GLU A 234 -1.67 -14.14 -9.46
N TYR A 235 -0.45 -13.62 -9.58
CA TYR A 235 0.78 -14.27 -9.19
C TYR A 235 1.58 -13.37 -8.25
N ARG A 236 2.29 -13.98 -7.30
CA ARG A 236 3.10 -13.30 -6.29
C ARG A 236 4.55 -13.67 -6.48
N GLY A 237 5.38 -12.66 -6.67
CA GLY A 237 6.83 -12.76 -6.70
C GLY A 237 7.41 -12.28 -5.37
N VAL A 238 8.25 -13.09 -4.72
CA VAL A 238 8.96 -12.66 -3.51
C VAL A 238 10.41 -13.09 -3.55
N GLU A 239 11.28 -12.13 -3.26
CA GLU A 239 12.72 -12.35 -3.16
C GLU A 239 13.14 -12.43 -1.68
N GLY A 240 14.03 -13.38 -1.36
CA GLY A 240 14.77 -13.50 -0.11
C GLY A 240 16.29 -13.32 -0.32
N ASP A 241 17.08 -13.34 0.75
CA ASP A 241 18.53 -13.55 0.65
C ASP A 241 18.82 -14.98 0.17
N VAL A 242 17.96 -15.90 0.60
CA VAL A 242 17.96 -17.29 0.16
C VAL A 242 16.57 -17.63 -0.35
N GLY A 243 16.50 -17.89 -1.64
CA GLY A 243 15.27 -18.27 -2.33
C GLY A 243 14.57 -17.09 -3.01
N LEU A 244 13.90 -17.44 -4.09
CA LEU A 244 13.10 -16.57 -4.93
C LEU A 244 11.87 -17.39 -5.33
N THR A 245 10.67 -16.85 -5.14
CA THR A 245 9.44 -17.58 -5.41
C THR A 245 8.51 -16.80 -6.35
N LEU A 246 7.78 -17.56 -7.19
CA LEU A 246 6.74 -17.10 -8.10
C LEU A 246 5.57 -18.09 -7.99
N GLU A 247 4.45 -17.65 -7.42
CA GLU A 247 3.33 -18.55 -7.11
C GLU A 247 1.98 -17.91 -7.44
N PRO A 248 0.98 -18.67 -7.94
CA PRO A 248 -0.37 -18.16 -8.07
C PRO A 248 -0.98 -17.95 -6.67
N THR A 249 -1.86 -16.96 -6.55
CA THR A 249 -2.56 -16.69 -5.28
C THR A 249 -3.39 -17.89 -4.83
N GLY A 250 -3.21 -18.31 -3.58
CA GLY A 250 -3.89 -19.49 -3.03
C GLY A 250 -3.23 -20.82 -3.42
N ALA A 251 -1.96 -20.80 -3.83
CA ALA A 251 -1.18 -22.02 -4.06
C ALA A 251 -1.23 -22.96 -2.84
N THR A 252 -1.46 -24.25 -3.08
CA THR A 252 -1.56 -25.27 -2.02
C THR A 252 -0.21 -25.61 -1.40
N ARG A 253 0.88 -25.32 -2.11
CA ARG A 253 2.26 -25.42 -1.62
C ARG A 253 2.95 -24.11 -1.92
N SER A 254 3.48 -23.48 -0.89
CA SER A 254 4.20 -22.22 -0.98
C SER A 254 5.63 -22.41 -0.49
N GLN A 255 6.60 -21.97 -1.28
CA GLN A 255 8.01 -22.08 -1.01
C GLN A 255 8.41 -21.08 0.08
N LEU A 256 9.16 -21.58 1.06
CA LEU A 256 9.75 -20.74 2.10
C LEU A 256 11.02 -20.09 1.55
N ILE A 257 11.10 -18.78 1.73
CA ILE A 257 12.29 -17.97 1.50
C ILE A 257 12.84 -17.49 2.85
N MET A 258 14.09 -17.04 2.85
CA MET A 258 14.74 -16.48 4.03
C MET A 258 15.26 -15.08 3.75
N ARG A 259 15.08 -14.16 4.70
CA ARG A 259 15.53 -12.77 4.64
C ARG A 259 16.12 -12.35 5.98
N THR A 260 17.25 -11.66 5.94
CA THR A 260 17.91 -11.09 7.10
C THR A 260 17.55 -9.61 7.16
N VAL A 261 17.13 -9.14 8.33
CA VAL A 261 16.89 -7.72 8.59
C VAL A 261 17.41 -7.41 9.99
N GLY A 262 18.35 -6.46 10.10
CA GLY A 262 18.94 -6.10 11.39
C GLY A 262 19.61 -7.28 12.09
N GLY A 263 20.29 -8.15 11.34
CA GLY A 263 20.96 -9.35 11.86
C GLY A 263 20.04 -10.51 12.27
N LYS A 264 18.72 -10.37 12.13
CA LYS A 264 17.74 -11.44 12.43
C LYS A 264 17.28 -12.11 11.15
N LEU A 265 17.31 -13.45 11.13
CA LEU A 265 16.83 -14.27 10.02
C LEU A 265 15.32 -14.50 10.14
N PHE A 266 14.58 -14.11 9.11
CA PHE A 266 13.15 -14.35 8.96
C PHE A 266 12.91 -15.39 7.89
N ARG A 267 12.01 -16.35 8.17
CA ARG A 267 11.58 -17.37 7.22
C ARG A 267 10.09 -17.23 6.98
N TYR A 268 9.70 -17.01 5.73
CA TYR A 268 8.32 -16.74 5.34
C TYR A 268 8.08 -17.16 3.88
N ASN A 269 6.83 -17.12 3.43
CA ASN A 269 6.45 -17.51 2.07
C ASN A 269 5.68 -16.38 1.36
N ALA A 270 5.21 -16.64 0.13
CA ALA A 270 4.50 -15.65 -0.67
C ALA A 270 3.14 -15.21 -0.09
N GLU A 271 2.54 -15.97 0.82
CA GLU A 271 1.28 -15.59 1.48
C GLU A 271 1.51 -14.67 2.69
N CYS A 272 2.71 -14.67 3.26
CA CYS A 272 3.02 -13.84 4.43
C CYS A 272 3.33 -12.40 4.03
N PHE A 273 2.80 -11.45 4.79
CA PHE A 273 3.26 -10.07 4.73
C PHE A 273 4.71 -9.96 5.23
N PHE A 274 5.53 -9.22 4.48
CA PHE A 274 6.87 -8.82 4.89
C PHE A 274 7.17 -7.43 4.31
N GLN A 275 8.07 -6.67 4.96
CA GLN A 275 8.47 -5.35 4.49
C GLN A 275 9.11 -5.46 3.10
N LEU A 276 8.69 -4.60 2.17
CA LEU A 276 9.12 -4.67 0.77
C LEU A 276 10.42 -3.91 0.47
N ASN A 277 10.77 -2.90 1.28
CA ASN A 277 11.99 -2.11 1.15
C ASN A 277 12.90 -2.47 2.32
N ILE A 278 13.79 -3.42 2.08
CA ILE A 278 14.63 -4.01 3.14
C ILE A 278 15.56 -2.96 3.79
N PRO A 279 16.29 -2.11 3.04
CA PRO A 279 17.12 -1.08 3.68
C PRO A 279 16.35 -0.10 4.57
N ILE A 280 15.11 0.24 4.21
CA ILE A 280 14.24 1.06 5.09
C ILE A 280 13.77 0.27 6.30
N ALA A 281 13.46 -1.02 6.15
CA ALA A 281 13.08 -1.88 7.27
C ALA A 281 14.20 -2.00 8.32
N GLU A 282 15.46 -2.06 7.90
CA GLU A 282 16.62 -2.05 8.80
C GLU A 282 16.70 -0.75 9.61
N ARG A 283 16.64 0.40 8.92
CA ARG A 283 16.61 1.71 9.58
C ARG A 283 15.40 1.91 10.50
N LEU A 284 14.27 1.28 10.18
CA LEU A 284 13.10 1.29 11.04
C LEU A 284 13.37 0.52 12.34
N LEU A 285 14.01 -0.65 12.28
CA LEU A 285 14.37 -1.42 13.47
C LEU A 285 15.32 -0.65 14.37
N GLU A 286 16.33 0.03 13.81
CA GLU A 286 17.27 0.87 14.57
C GLU A 286 16.61 2.02 15.33
N ARG A 287 15.44 2.50 14.87
CA ARG A 287 14.71 3.60 15.53
C ARG A 287 13.70 3.13 16.57
N VAL A 288 13.30 1.87 16.52
CA VAL A 288 12.25 1.31 17.40
C VAL A 288 12.83 0.49 18.54
N LEU A 289 14.01 -0.12 18.33
CA LEU A 289 14.76 -0.88 19.33
C LEU A 289 15.74 0.02 20.09
#